data_AF-A0A1Q9RYA4-F1
#
_entry.id   AF-A0A1Q9RYA4-F1
#
_cell.length_a   1.000
_cell.length_b   1.000
_cell.length_c   1.000
_cell.angle_alpha   90.00
_cell.angle_beta   90.00
_cell.angle_gamma   90.00
#
_symmetry.space_group_name_H-M   'P 1'
#
loop_
_entity.id
_entity.type
_entity.pdbx_description
1 polymer ?
#
loop_
_entity_poly.entity_id
_entity_poly.type
_entity_poly.pdbx_seq_one_letter_code
_entity_poly.pdbx_strand_id
1 'polypeptide(L)'
;MTDTMSRIPIAVTPGPTPDGSGEDASALRTLADLLSLADLASELSEQAHRNLAARPTVNAHLGRAREHLTELRSTLGKAEAMLAFNSGRQGTW
;
A
#
# COMPACT_ATOMS: atom_id res chain seq x y z
N MET A 1 -38.86 -6.05 37.00
CA MET A 1 -39.58 -6.18 35.71
C MET A 1 -40.05 -4.76 35.40
N THR A 2 -39.55 -4.01 34.42
CA THR A 2 -38.85 -4.34 33.18
C THR A 2 -38.00 -3.13 32.77
N ASP A 3 -36.90 -3.45 32.10
CA ASP A 3 -35.95 -2.64 31.36
C ASP A 3 -36.58 -1.49 30.53
N THR A 4 -35.89 -0.35 30.43
CA THR A 4 -35.74 0.39 29.17
C THR A 4 -34.53 1.30 29.31
N MET A 5 -33.35 0.75 29.00
CA MET A 5 -32.20 1.57 28.60
C MET A 5 -32.58 2.35 27.33
N SER A 6 -32.83 3.65 27.47
CA SER A 6 -33.01 4.56 26.33
C SER A 6 -31.67 4.72 25.61
N ARG A 7 -31.43 3.87 24.61
CA ARG A 7 -30.33 4.01 23.66
C ARG A 7 -30.63 5.19 22.73
N ILE A 8 -29.77 6.20 22.80
CA ILE A 8 -29.66 7.28 21.83
C ILE A 8 -29.15 6.67 20.50
N PRO A 9 -29.80 6.90 19.35
CA PRO A 9 -29.09 6.91 18.09
C PRO A 9 -28.56 8.32 17.85
N ILE A 10 -27.25 8.51 18.03
CA ILE A 10 -26.55 9.66 17.45
C ILE A 10 -26.68 9.46 15.95
N ALA A 11 -27.55 10.26 15.31
CA ALA A 11 -27.58 10.37 13.87
C ALA A 11 -26.27 11.03 13.41
N VAL A 12 -25.23 10.23 13.22
CA VAL A 12 -24.16 10.61 12.29
C VAL A 12 -24.76 10.36 10.92
N THR A 13 -25.39 11.39 10.35
CA THR A 13 -25.63 11.45 8.92
C THR A 13 -24.24 11.44 8.27
N PRO A 14 -23.83 10.40 7.52
CA PRO A 14 -22.68 10.56 6.65
C PRO A 14 -23.14 11.54 5.57
N GLY A 15 -22.81 12.82 5.75
CA GLY A 15 -22.93 13.77 4.65
C GLY A 15 -22.12 13.23 3.47
N PRO A 16 -22.64 13.29 2.24
CA PRO A 16 -21.86 12.88 1.08
C PRO A 16 -20.60 13.72 1.07
N THR A 17 -19.44 13.07 1.17
CA THR A 17 -18.14 13.75 1.03
C THR A 17 -17.99 14.06 -0.45
N PRO A 18 -18.16 15.31 -0.90
CA PRO A 18 -17.96 15.65 -2.30
C PRO A 18 -16.45 15.84 -2.47
N ASP A 19 -15.81 15.03 -3.34
CA ASP A 19 -14.42 15.17 -3.89
C ASP A 19 -13.44 13.99 -3.64
N GLY A 20 -13.77 12.97 -2.84
CA GLY A 20 -12.81 11.88 -2.50
C GLY A 20 -12.21 11.10 -3.70
N SER A 21 -12.89 11.10 -4.86
CA SER A 21 -12.43 10.38 -6.06
C SER A 21 -11.13 10.92 -6.68
N GLY A 22 -10.86 12.22 -6.56
CA GLY A 22 -9.67 12.84 -7.14
C GLY A 22 -8.41 12.58 -6.32
N GLU A 23 -8.54 12.66 -4.99
CA GLU A 23 -7.48 12.36 -4.03
C GLU A 23 -7.09 10.88 -4.08
N ASP A 24 -8.08 9.97 -4.14
CA ASP A 24 -7.87 8.54 -4.27
C ASP A 24 -7.12 8.16 -5.56
N ALA A 25 -7.46 8.80 -6.69
CA ALA A 25 -6.76 8.57 -7.96
C ALA A 25 -5.29 9.01 -7.92
N SER A 26 -5.01 10.16 -7.28
CA SER A 26 -3.64 10.66 -7.07
C SER A 26 -2.83 9.76 -6.14
N ALA A 27 -3.45 9.27 -5.07
CA ALA A 27 -2.82 8.35 -4.12
C ALA A 27 -2.54 6.98 -4.76
N LEU A 28 -3.47 6.43 -5.55
CA LEU A 28 -3.25 5.21 -6.33
C LEU A 28 -2.10 5.38 -7.32
N ARG A 29 -2.01 6.52 -8.01
CA ARG A 29 -0.88 6.81 -8.90
C ARG A 29 0.45 6.83 -8.15
N THR A 30 0.48 7.46 -6.98
CA THR A 30 1.68 7.51 -6.13
C THR A 30 2.11 6.10 -5.69
N LEU A 31 1.16 5.24 -5.31
CA LEU A 31 1.45 3.85 -4.95
C LEU A 31 2.00 3.04 -6.13
N ALA A 32 1.44 3.24 -7.33
CA ALA A 32 1.95 2.61 -8.55
C ALA A 32 3.38 3.06 -8.90
N ASP A 33 3.69 4.34 -8.73
CA ASP A 33 5.05 4.86 -8.92
C ASP A 33 6.03 4.25 -7.89
N LEU A 34 5.61 4.12 -6.63
CA LEU A 34 6.42 3.46 -5.58
C LEU A 34 6.66 1.97 -5.85
N LEU A 35 5.65 1.25 -6.34
CA LEU A 35 5.79 -0.15 -6.77
C LEU A 35 6.80 -0.28 -7.92
N SER A 36 6.72 0.61 -8.91
CA SER A 36 7.65 0.65 -10.04
C SER A 36 9.09 0.89 -9.58
N LEU A 37 9.30 1.79 -8.60
CA LEU A 37 10.61 2.03 -8.01
C LEU A 37 11.13 0.81 -7.21
N ALA A 38 10.25 0.11 -6.50
CA ALA A 38 10.62 -1.11 -5.79
C ALA A 38 11.05 -2.23 -6.76
N ASP A 39 10.36 -2.38 -7.89
CA ASP A 39 10.71 -3.35 -8.93
C ASP A 39 12.06 -3.00 -9.58
N LEU A 40 12.29 -1.73 -9.95
CA LEU A 40 13.58 -1.25 -10.46
C LEU A 40 14.73 -1.49 -9.46
N ALA A 41 14.51 -1.19 -8.18
CA ALA A 41 15.51 -1.42 -7.15
C ALA A 41 15.83 -2.91 -6.99
N SER A 42 14.83 -3.79 -7.19
CA SER A 42 15.01 -5.25 -7.15
C SER A 42 15.90 -5.72 -8.30
N GLU A 43 15.65 -5.25 -9.53
CA GLU A 43 16.47 -5.53 -10.71
C GLU A 43 17.93 -5.06 -10.54
N LEU A 44 18.11 -3.84 -10.00
CA LEU A 44 19.43 -3.30 -9.71
C LEU A 44 20.16 -4.11 -8.63
N SER A 45 19.45 -4.57 -7.60
CA SER A 45 20.00 -5.43 -6.55
C SER A 45 20.47 -6.77 -7.13
N GLU A 46 19.69 -7.38 -8.02
CA GLU A 46 20.10 -8.59 -8.73
C GLU A 46 21.33 -8.38 -9.61
N GLN A 47 21.38 -7.26 -10.36
CA GLN A 47 22.52 -6.92 -11.17
C GLN A 47 23.78 -6.70 -10.32
N ALA A 48 23.64 -6.03 -9.19
CA ALA A 48 24.72 -5.84 -8.23
C ALA A 48 25.22 -7.19 -7.68
N HIS A 49 24.31 -8.10 -7.35
CA HIS A 49 24.68 -9.44 -6.86
C HIS A 49 25.48 -10.22 -7.89
N ARG A 50 25.07 -10.19 -9.17
CA ARG A 50 25.83 -10.81 -10.28
C ARG A 50 27.22 -10.19 -10.44
N ASN A 51 27.31 -8.85 -10.43
CA ASN A 51 28.56 -8.14 -10.62
C ASN A 51 29.55 -8.29 -9.45
N LEU A 52 29.02 -8.50 -8.24
CA LEU A 52 29.80 -8.53 -7.00
C LEU A 52 29.87 -9.93 -6.38
N ALA A 53 29.54 -10.97 -7.17
CA ALA A 53 29.47 -12.36 -6.73
C ALA A 53 30.72 -12.85 -5.97
N ALA A 54 31.92 -12.36 -6.32
CA ALA A 54 33.17 -12.71 -5.65
C ALA A 54 33.38 -12.05 -4.26
N ARG A 55 32.45 -11.19 -3.78
CA ARG A 55 32.55 -10.44 -2.53
C ARG A 55 31.47 -10.89 -1.54
N PRO A 56 31.71 -11.95 -0.74
CA PRO A 56 30.67 -12.60 0.07
C PRO A 56 30.00 -11.66 1.10
N THR A 57 30.77 -10.77 1.74
CA THR A 57 30.20 -9.79 2.69
C THR A 57 29.25 -8.82 2.00
N VAL A 58 29.58 -8.36 0.79
CA VAL A 58 28.72 -7.45 0.01
C VAL A 58 27.45 -8.18 -0.45
N ASN A 59 27.57 -9.44 -0.86
CA ASN A 59 26.42 -10.25 -1.26
C ASN A 59 25.42 -10.48 -0.13
N ALA A 60 25.89 -10.65 1.12
CA ALA A 60 25.00 -10.77 2.27
C ALA A 60 24.15 -9.51 2.47
N HIS A 61 24.73 -8.33 2.29
CA HIS A 61 23.99 -7.06 2.36
C HIS A 61 23.03 -6.87 1.17
N LEU A 62 23.43 -7.27 -0.04
CA LEU A 62 22.55 -7.23 -1.22
C LEU A 62 21.38 -8.20 -1.10
N GLY A 63 21.59 -9.39 -0.51
CA GLY A 63 20.53 -10.34 -0.17
C GLY A 63 19.50 -9.72 0.77
N ARG A 64 19.94 -9.10 1.86
CA ARG A 64 19.03 -8.39 2.79
C ARG A 64 18.29 -7.22 2.12
N ALA A 65 18.98 -6.45 1.28
CA ALA A 65 18.34 -5.37 0.54
C ALA A 65 17.20 -5.89 -0.36
N ARG A 66 17.41 -7.05 -1.02
CA ARG A 66 16.37 -7.72 -1.81
C ARG A 66 15.21 -8.23 -0.96
N GLU A 67 15.47 -8.77 0.22
CA GLU A 67 14.42 -9.19 1.17
C GLU A 67 13.54 -7.98 1.56
N HIS A 68 14.15 -6.85 1.93
CA HIS A 68 13.41 -5.63 2.27
C HIS A 68 12.61 -5.08 1.09
N LEU A 69 13.14 -5.12 -0.13
CA LEU A 69 12.42 -4.69 -1.33
C LEU A 69 11.20 -5.58 -1.61
N THR A 70 11.33 -6.89 -1.37
CA THR A 70 10.22 -7.84 -1.50
C THR A 70 9.11 -7.54 -0.50
N GLU A 71 9.47 -7.26 0.76
CA GLU A 71 8.52 -6.89 1.80
C GLU A 71 7.84 -5.53 1.54
N LEU A 72 8.62 -4.54 1.09
CA LEU A 72 8.11 -3.23 0.69
C LEU A 72 7.09 -3.36 -0.43
N ARG A 73 7.42 -4.09 -1.50
CA ARG A 73 6.52 -4.33 -2.64
C ARG A 73 5.22 -5.01 -2.19
N SER A 74 5.32 -6.02 -1.33
CA SER A 74 4.15 -6.71 -0.76
C SER A 74 3.26 -5.74 0.04
N THR A 75 3.86 -4.89 0.85
CA THR A 75 3.14 -3.91 1.67
C THR A 75 2.46 -2.84 0.83
N LEU A 76 3.16 -2.30 -0.17
CA LEU A 76 2.61 -1.32 -1.12
C LEU A 76 1.47 -1.91 -1.95
N GLY A 77 1.61 -3.14 -2.45
CA GLY A 77 0.55 -3.79 -3.22
C GLY A 77 -0.71 -4.04 -2.39
N LYS A 78 -0.58 -4.33 -1.08
CA LYS A 78 -1.73 -4.40 -0.18
C LYS A 78 -2.39 -3.03 0.02
N ALA A 79 -1.59 -1.98 0.18
CA ALA A 79 -2.10 -0.61 0.31
C ALA A 79 -2.86 -0.17 -0.94
N GLU A 80 -2.31 -0.44 -2.12
CA GLU A 80 -2.95 -0.16 -3.41
C GLU A 80 -4.28 -0.91 -3.54
N ALA A 81 -4.30 -2.22 -3.24
CA ALA A 81 -5.52 -3.02 -3.30
C ALA A 81 -6.61 -2.53 -2.34
N MET A 82 -6.23 -2.15 -1.11
CA MET A 82 -7.19 -1.60 -0.13
C MET A 82 -7.74 -0.25 -0.57
N LEU A 83 -6.89 0.63 -1.09
CA LEU A 83 -7.32 1.93 -1.58
C LEU A 83 -8.26 1.76 -2.78
N ALA A 84 -7.88 0.97 -3.79
CA ALA A 84 -8.70 0.72 -4.96
C ALA A 84 -10.08 0.12 -4.61
N PHE A 85 -10.12 -0.80 -3.64
CA PHE A 85 -11.38 -1.36 -3.14
C PHE A 85 -12.27 -0.30 -2.48
N ASN A 86 -11.68 0.56 -1.65
CA ASN A 86 -12.42 1.62 -0.97
C ASN A 86 -12.95 2.68 -1.96
N SER A 87 -12.13 3.09 -2.92
CA SER A 87 -12.53 4.03 -3.98
C SER A 87 -13.67 3.47 -4.83
N GLY A 88 -13.61 2.19 -5.20
CA GLY A 88 -14.67 1.51 -5.94
C GLY A 88 -15.99 1.42 -5.16
N ARG A 89 -15.93 1.29 -3.83
CA ARG A 89 -17.12 1.31 -2.94
C ARG A 89 -17.71 2.71 -2.74
N GLN A 90 -16.89 3.76 -2.85
CA GLN A 90 -17.38 5.14 -2.73
C GLN A 90 -18.13 5.61 -3.98
N GLY A 91 -17.85 5.03 -5.15
CA GLY A 91 -18.52 5.36 -6.42
C GLY A 91 -19.89 4.70 -6.65
N THR A 92 -20.39 3.87 -5.72
CA THR A 92 -21.64 3.08 -5.87
C THR A 92 -22.85 3.60 -5.08
N TRP A 93 -22.95 4.92 -4.85
CA TRP A 93 -24.11 5.54 -4.18
C TRP A 93 -24.91 6.45 -5.12
#